data_AF-A0ABC8TK94-F1
#
_entry.id   AF-A0ABC8TK94-F1
#
_cell.length_a   1.000
_cell.length_b   1.000
_cell.length_c   1.000
_cell.angle_alpha   90.00
_cell.angle_beta   90.00
_cell.angle_gamma   90.00
#
_symmetry.space_group_name_H-M   'P 1'
#
loop_
_entity.id
_entity.type
_entity.pdbx_description
1 polymer ?
#
loop_
_entity_poly.entity_id
_entity_poly.type
_entity_poly.pdbx_seq_one_letter_code
_entity_poly.pdbx_strand_id
1 'polypeptide(L)'
;MQHRGERRGLGGIFFDDLNDYDQEMLLSFATECVNSVVPAYIPIINKRKDVPYTDLHKAWQQLRRGRYVEFNLVYDRGTTFGLKTGGRIESILVSLPLTARWEYDHQPEEGSEEWKLLDACINPKEWI
;
A
#
# COMPACT_ATOMS: atom_id res chain seq x y z
N MET A 1 7.10 -1.02 7.94
CA MET A 1 6.44 -0.94 9.27
C MET A 1 7.38 -1.52 10.29
N GLN A 2 8.12 -0.66 10.99
CA GLN A 2 9.23 -1.08 11.86
C GLN A 2 8.77 -2.09 12.93
N HIS A 3 7.59 -1.92 13.51
CA HIS A 3 7.07 -2.81 14.54
C HIS A 3 6.63 -4.20 14.04
N ARG A 4 6.52 -4.41 12.72
CA ARG A 4 6.18 -5.69 12.10
C ARG A 4 7.33 -6.33 11.34
N GLY A 5 8.43 -5.62 11.11
CA GLY A 5 9.50 -6.07 10.23
C GLY A 5 9.11 -6.23 8.75
N GLU A 6 7.94 -5.75 8.33
CA GLU A 6 7.44 -5.90 6.94
C GLU A 6 7.20 -4.53 6.27
N ARG A 7 7.27 -4.49 4.93
CA ARG A 7 6.85 -3.34 4.11
C ARG A 7 5.35 -3.35 3.87
N ARG A 8 4.80 -2.20 3.46
CA ARG A 8 3.35 -2.04 3.18
C ARG A 8 2.89 -2.85 1.98
N GLY A 9 3.75 -3.03 0.99
CA GLY A 9 3.48 -3.74 -0.25
C GLY A 9 4.76 -3.87 -1.06
N LEU A 10 4.61 -4.11 -2.36
CA LEU A 10 5.71 -4.47 -3.26
C LEU A 10 6.54 -3.29 -3.77
N GLY A 11 6.17 -2.06 -3.41
CA GLY A 11 6.88 -0.84 -3.80
C GLY A 11 6.26 -0.13 -4.99
N GLY A 12 7.10 0.63 -5.69
CA GLY A 12 6.75 1.62 -6.70
C GLY A 12 7.70 2.81 -6.59
N ILE A 13 7.26 3.97 -7.06
CA ILE A 13 8.03 5.21 -6.99
C ILE A 13 7.51 6.05 -5.82
N PHE A 14 8.42 6.58 -5.01
CA PHE A 14 8.15 7.57 -3.97
C PHE A 14 9.25 8.63 -4.02
N PHE A 15 8.87 9.90 -4.02
CA PHE A 15 9.78 11.04 -3.96
C PHE A 15 9.15 12.14 -3.09
N ASP A 16 10.01 12.90 -2.44
CA ASP A 16 9.70 14.05 -1.59
C ASP A 16 10.92 14.98 -1.65
N ASP A 17 10.73 16.27 -1.41
CA ASP A 17 11.81 17.28 -1.41
C ASP A 17 12.69 17.32 -2.69
N LEU A 18 12.18 16.89 -3.85
CA LEU A 18 12.91 16.90 -5.11
C LEU A 18 13.00 18.32 -5.68
N ASN A 19 14.18 18.95 -5.56
CA ASN A 19 14.38 20.35 -5.93
C ASN A 19 15.71 20.64 -6.66
N ASP A 20 16.44 19.60 -7.06
CA ASP A 20 17.76 19.69 -7.72
C ASP A 20 17.68 19.91 -9.25
N TYR A 21 16.47 20.00 -9.81
CA TYR A 21 16.21 20.18 -11.24
C TYR A 21 15.36 21.43 -11.51
N ASP A 22 15.34 21.88 -12.76
CA ASP A 22 14.47 23.00 -13.14
C ASP A 22 12.98 22.64 -12.97
N GLN A 23 12.16 23.67 -12.79
CA GLN A 23 10.75 23.51 -12.44
C GLN A 23 9.94 22.80 -13.53
N GLU A 24 10.29 22.99 -14.81
CA GLU A 24 9.58 22.35 -15.93
C GLU A 24 9.88 20.86 -15.96
N MET A 25 11.13 20.47 -15.71
CA MET A 25 11.53 19.08 -15.58
C MET A 25 10.85 18.39 -14.40
N LEU A 26 10.80 19.03 -13.22
CA LEU A 26 10.13 18.48 -12.04
C LEU A 26 8.62 18.29 -12.27
N LEU A 27 7.97 19.27 -12.89
CA LEU A 27 6.56 19.18 -13.25
C LEU A 27 6.31 18.08 -14.27
N SER A 28 7.16 17.98 -15.29
CA SER A 28 7.08 16.92 -16.31
C SER A 28 7.21 15.53 -15.67
N PHE A 29 8.22 15.34 -14.81
CA PHE A 29 8.45 14.10 -14.08
C PHE A 29 7.26 13.71 -13.19
N ALA A 30 6.72 14.64 -12.40
CA ALA A 30 5.55 14.37 -11.56
C ALA A 30 4.30 14.05 -12.40
N THR A 31 4.12 14.76 -13.52
CA THR A 31 3.02 14.53 -14.47
C THR A 31 3.12 13.14 -15.10
N GLU A 32 4.30 12.74 -15.54
CA GLU A 32 4.55 11.39 -16.09
C GLU A 32 4.26 10.32 -15.04
N CYS A 33 4.76 10.47 -13.81
CA CYS A 33 4.51 9.52 -12.71
C CYS A 33 3.01 9.28 -12.49
N VAL A 34 2.20 10.34 -12.43
CA VAL A 34 0.75 10.23 -12.24
C VAL A 34 0.08 9.61 -13.47
N ASN A 35 0.48 10.02 -14.67
CA ASN A 35 -0.05 9.47 -15.92
C ASN A 35 0.26 7.98 -16.09
N SER A 36 1.36 7.48 -15.51
CA SER A 36 1.74 6.07 -15.52
C SER A 36 0.91 5.19 -14.58
N VAL A 37 0.21 5.74 -13.57
CA VAL A 37 -0.56 4.95 -12.59
C VAL A 37 -1.67 4.14 -13.27
N VAL A 38 -2.46 4.77 -14.13
CA VAL A 38 -3.60 4.12 -14.78
C VAL A 38 -3.14 3.01 -15.74
N PRO A 39 -2.18 3.26 -16.67
CA PRO A 39 -1.62 2.21 -17.52
C PRO A 39 -0.94 1.07 -16.74
N ALA A 40 -0.32 1.34 -15.59
CA ALA A 40 0.30 0.29 -14.78
C ALA A 40 -0.73 -0.56 -14.01
N TYR A 41 -1.77 0.07 -13.45
CA TYR A 41 -2.67 -0.59 -12.51
C TYR A 41 -3.92 -1.21 -13.16
N ILE A 42 -4.51 -0.55 -14.17
CA ILE A 42 -5.74 -1.04 -14.81
C ILE A 42 -5.58 -2.42 -15.47
N PRO A 43 -4.45 -2.75 -16.15
CA PRO A 43 -4.26 -4.10 -16.69
C PRO A 43 -4.29 -5.18 -15.61
N ILE A 44 -3.77 -4.90 -14.41
CA ILE A 44 -3.81 -5.83 -13.26
C ILE A 44 -5.26 -6.07 -12.84
N ILE A 45 -6.06 -5.01 -12.71
CA ILE A 45 -7.48 -5.12 -12.37
C ILE A 45 -8.23 -5.93 -13.43
N ASN A 46 -8.09 -5.58 -14.70
CA ASN A 46 -8.77 -6.29 -15.79
C ASN A 46 -8.41 -7.78 -15.85
N LYS A 47 -7.16 -8.13 -15.53
CA LYS A 47 -6.70 -9.52 -15.49
C LYS A 47 -7.23 -10.29 -14.29
N ARG A 48 -7.52 -9.63 -13.16
CA ARG A 48 -7.74 -10.29 -11.86
C ARG A 48 -9.15 -10.13 -11.29
N LYS A 49 -9.96 -9.19 -11.79
CA LYS A 49 -11.28 -8.86 -11.23
C LYS A 49 -12.26 -10.04 -11.19
N ASP A 50 -12.14 -10.97 -12.15
CA ASP A 50 -13.05 -12.12 -12.30
C ASP A 50 -12.46 -13.42 -11.71
N VAL A 51 -11.29 -13.35 -11.06
CA VAL A 51 -10.66 -14.54 -10.45
C VAL A 51 -11.52 -14.99 -9.26
N PRO A 52 -11.97 -16.26 -9.23
CA PRO A 52 -12.72 -16.79 -8.10
C PRO A 52 -11.92 -16.71 -6.81
N TYR A 53 -12.60 -16.43 -5.70
CA TYR A 53 -12.00 -16.41 -4.38
C TYR A 53 -12.88 -17.14 -3.36
N THR A 54 -12.27 -17.56 -2.27
CA THR A 54 -12.92 -18.23 -1.15
C THR A 54 -13.01 -17.29 0.05
N ASP A 55 -13.74 -17.71 1.08
CA ASP A 55 -13.79 -16.99 2.35
C ASP A 55 -12.42 -16.92 3.04
N LEU A 56 -11.54 -17.90 2.81
CA LEU A 56 -10.16 -17.89 3.29
C LEU A 56 -9.35 -16.75 2.65
N HIS A 57 -9.46 -16.57 1.33
CA HIS A 57 -8.83 -15.45 0.64
C HIS A 57 -9.35 -14.09 1.15
N LYS A 58 -10.65 -14.03 1.48
CA LYS A 58 -11.26 -12.83 2.09
C LYS A 58 -10.75 -12.58 3.49
N ALA A 59 -10.66 -13.60 4.34
CA ALA A 59 -10.08 -13.48 5.67
C ALA A 59 -8.64 -12.96 5.62
N TRP A 60 -7.81 -13.53 4.72
CA TRP A 60 -6.46 -13.04 4.49
C TRP A 60 -6.41 -11.58 4.01
N GLN A 61 -7.28 -11.21 3.06
CA GLN A 61 -7.41 -9.82 2.60
C GLN A 61 -7.71 -8.87 3.78
N GLN A 62 -8.57 -9.26 4.71
CA GLN A 62 -8.93 -8.43 5.87
C GLN A 62 -7.77 -8.26 6.85
N LEU A 63 -6.95 -9.30 7.05
CA LEU A 63 -5.72 -9.22 7.83
C LEU A 63 -4.69 -8.28 7.18
N ARG A 64 -4.50 -8.38 5.85
CA ARG A 64 -3.61 -7.46 5.12
C ARG A 64 -4.13 -6.02 5.12
N ARG A 65 -5.44 -5.81 5.10
CA ARG A 65 -6.06 -4.50 5.30
C ARG A 65 -5.81 -3.95 6.71
N GLY A 66 -5.77 -4.79 7.74
CA GLY A 66 -5.36 -4.40 9.08
C GLY A 66 -3.93 -3.82 9.12
N ARG A 67 -2.99 -4.42 8.38
CA ARG A 67 -1.63 -3.87 8.20
C ARG A 67 -1.62 -2.53 7.47
N TYR A 68 -2.52 -2.33 6.50
CA TYR A 68 -2.68 -1.05 5.82
C TYR A 68 -3.15 0.05 6.77
N VAL A 69 -4.11 -0.27 7.65
CA VAL A 69 -4.58 0.64 8.71
C VAL A 69 -3.43 0.98 9.68
N GLU A 70 -2.69 -0.03 10.15
CA GLU A 70 -1.52 0.17 11.02
C GLU A 70 -0.50 1.13 10.36
N PHE A 71 -0.23 0.97 9.06
CA PHE A 71 0.67 1.86 8.35
C PHE A 71 0.17 3.31 8.35
N ASN A 72 -1.06 3.54 7.91
CA ASN A 72 -1.58 4.89 7.73
C ASN A 72 -1.72 5.64 9.07
N LEU A 73 -2.10 4.94 10.14
CA LEU A 73 -2.29 5.59 11.44
C LEU A 73 -0.99 5.78 12.23
N VAL A 74 0.03 4.96 12.01
CA VAL A 74 1.28 4.97 12.81
C VAL A 74 2.45 5.62 12.08
N TYR A 75 2.56 5.44 10.76
CA TYR A 75 3.76 5.80 9.99
C TYR A 75 3.54 6.87 8.93
N ASP A 76 2.32 7.00 8.39
CA ASP A 76 2.07 7.98 7.35
C ASP A 76 2.12 9.41 7.92
N ARG A 77 3.14 10.16 7.48
CA ARG A 77 3.39 11.54 7.92
C ARG A 77 2.22 12.45 7.55
N GLY A 78 1.65 12.28 6.37
CA GLY A 78 0.52 13.07 5.88
C GLY A 78 -0.74 12.88 6.74
N THR A 79 -1.12 11.63 7.01
CA THR A 79 -2.23 11.29 7.90
C THR A 79 -2.01 11.85 9.30
N THR A 80 -0.83 11.59 9.90
CA THR A 80 -0.52 12.05 11.26
C THR A 80 -0.57 13.57 11.37
N PHE A 81 0.01 14.28 10.39
CA PHE A 81 -0.01 15.74 10.36
C PHE A 81 -1.43 16.27 10.23
N GLY A 82 -2.20 15.80 9.25
CA GLY A 82 -3.56 16.28 8.99
C GLY A 82 -4.52 16.06 10.17
N LEU A 83 -4.38 14.93 10.89
CA LEU A 83 -5.18 14.67 12.09
C LEU A 83 -4.81 15.59 13.26
N LYS A 84 -3.53 15.97 13.38
CA LYS A 84 -3.05 16.86 14.46
C LYS A 84 -3.31 18.34 14.21
N THR A 85 -3.42 18.76 12.95
CA THR A 85 -3.52 20.17 12.57
C THR A 85 -4.94 20.62 12.21
N GLY A 86 -5.94 19.75 12.40
CA GLY A 86 -7.35 20.10 12.13
C GLY A 86 -7.72 20.05 10.64
N GLY A 87 -7.05 19.20 9.86
CA GLY A 87 -7.41 18.97 8.46
C GLY A 87 -8.79 18.31 8.31
N ARG A 88 -9.29 18.22 7.07
CA ARG A 88 -10.59 17.60 6.78
C ARG A 88 -10.55 16.09 7.01
N ILE A 89 -11.04 15.64 8.16
CA ILE A 89 -10.96 14.26 8.65
C ILE A 89 -11.42 13.23 7.60
N GLU A 90 -12.60 13.42 7.01
CA GLU A 90 -13.15 12.50 6.00
C GLU A 90 -12.28 12.40 4.73
N SER A 91 -11.56 13.47 4.37
CA SER A 91 -10.61 13.41 3.25
C SER A 91 -9.33 12.67 3.63
N ILE A 92 -8.88 12.78 4.88
CA ILE A 92 -7.66 12.12 5.36
C ILE A 92 -7.89 10.61 5.50
N LEU A 93 -9.03 10.23 6.08
CA LEU A 93 -9.34 8.83 6.41
C LEU A 93 -9.98 8.06 5.24
N VAL A 94 -10.21 8.68 4.07
CA VAL A 94 -10.67 7.97 2.85
C VAL A 94 -9.69 6.86 2.42
N SER A 95 -8.44 6.94 2.88
CA SER A 95 -7.42 5.91 2.67
C SER A 95 -7.72 4.61 3.43
N LEU A 96 -8.53 4.65 4.49
CA LEU A 96 -8.83 3.46 5.28
C LEU A 96 -9.83 2.54 4.55
N PRO A 97 -9.64 1.22 4.66
CA PRO A 97 -10.56 0.27 4.06
C PRO A 97 -11.90 0.26 4.81
N LEU A 98 -12.98 -0.08 4.09
CA LEU A 98 -14.32 -0.25 4.69
C LEU A 98 -14.33 -1.26 5.85
N THR A 99 -13.54 -2.33 5.74
CA THR A 99 -13.38 -3.36 6.77
C THR A 99 -11.93 -3.79 6.87
N ALA A 100 -11.51 -4.16 8.09
CA ALA A 100 -10.21 -4.76 8.41
C ALA A 100 -10.37 -5.74 9.58
N ARG A 101 -9.42 -6.68 9.72
CA ARG A 101 -9.40 -7.68 10.79
C ARG A 101 -8.03 -7.74 11.45
N TRP A 102 -8.03 -8.06 12.74
CA TRP A 102 -6.85 -8.40 13.51
C TRP A 102 -7.04 -9.76 14.17
N GLU A 103 -5.97 -10.56 14.16
CA GLU A 103 -5.91 -11.86 14.81
C GLU A 103 -4.61 -11.94 15.59
N TYR A 104 -4.68 -12.56 16.77
CA TYR A 104 -3.52 -12.77 17.61
C TYR A 104 -2.56 -13.75 16.93
N ASP A 105 -1.30 -13.33 16.79
CA ASP A 105 -0.19 -14.12 16.27
C ASP A 105 -0.46 -14.93 14.97
N HIS A 106 -1.32 -14.39 14.09
CA HIS A 106 -1.61 -15.04 12.82
C HIS A 106 -0.38 -15.06 11.92
N GLN A 107 0.02 -16.26 11.49
CA GLN A 107 1.05 -16.50 10.48
C GLN A 107 0.49 -17.37 9.35
N PRO A 108 0.66 -16.99 8.07
CA PRO A 108 0.27 -17.86 6.96
C PRO A 108 1.19 -19.09 6.89
N GLU A 109 0.67 -20.19 6.35
CA GLU A 109 1.44 -21.41 6.13
C GLU A 109 2.62 -21.17 5.17
N GLU A 110 3.82 -21.62 5.52
CA GLU A 110 5.00 -21.43 4.68
C GLU A 110 4.80 -22.05 3.27
N GLY A 111 5.18 -21.32 2.22
CA GLY A 111 4.99 -21.74 0.83
C GLY A 111 3.59 -21.52 0.25
N SER A 112 2.59 -21.15 1.06
CA SER A 112 1.27 -20.70 0.59
C SER A 112 1.35 -19.40 -0.23
N GLU A 113 0.29 -19.08 -0.97
CA GLU A 113 0.22 -17.80 -1.71
C GLU A 113 0.21 -16.60 -0.74
N GLU A 114 -0.42 -16.74 0.41
CA GLU A 114 -0.43 -15.78 1.50
C GLU A 114 0.99 -15.53 2.03
N TRP A 115 1.75 -16.60 2.26
CA TRP A 115 3.13 -16.50 2.69
C TRP A 115 4.03 -15.87 1.63
N LYS A 116 3.84 -16.18 0.33
CA LYS A 116 4.62 -15.55 -0.75
C LYS A 116 4.46 -14.03 -0.79
N LEU A 117 3.26 -13.53 -0.54
CA LEU A 117 3.04 -12.08 -0.40
C LEU A 117 3.76 -11.51 0.82
N LEU A 118 3.65 -12.19 1.97
CA LEU A 118 4.30 -11.76 3.21
C LEU A 118 5.83 -11.75 3.06
N ASP A 119 6.40 -12.80 2.49
CA ASP A 119 7.82 -12.91 2.15
C ASP A 119 8.27 -11.72 1.29
N ALA A 120 7.55 -11.40 0.21
CA ALA A 120 7.92 -10.26 -0.65
C ALA A 120 7.83 -8.90 0.08
N CYS A 121 7.00 -8.78 1.12
CA CYS A 121 6.94 -7.58 1.97
C CYS A 121 8.10 -7.51 2.98
N ILE A 122 8.57 -8.66 3.47
CA ILE A 122 9.70 -8.76 4.41
C ILE A 122 11.03 -8.62 3.64
N ASN A 123 11.15 -9.34 2.52
CA ASN A 123 12.31 -9.50 1.66
C ASN A 123 12.01 -8.90 0.27
N PRO A 124 12.41 -7.65 0.00
CA PRO A 124 12.17 -7.01 -1.30
C PRO A 124 12.87 -7.77 -2.42
N LYS A 125 12.25 -7.71 -3.59
CA LYS A 125 12.75 -8.36 -4.79
C LYS A 125 13.12 -7.31 -5.83
N GLU A 126 14.17 -7.60 -6.59
CA GLU A 126 14.45 -6.94 -7.87
C GLU A 126 13.40 -7.46 -8.87
N TRP A 127 12.48 -6.59 -9.30
CA TRP A 127 11.33 -6.98 -10.12
C TRP A 127 11.55 -6.86 -11.63
N ILE A 128 12.61 -6.17 -12.04
CA ILE A 128 12.98 -5.88 -13.44
C ILE A 128 14.23 -6.68 -13.79
#